data_AF-A0A382S630-F1
#
_entry.id   AF-A0A382S630-F1
#
_cell.length_a   1.000
_cell.length_b   1.000
_cell.length_c   1.000
_cell.angle_alpha   90.00
_cell.angle_beta   90.00
_cell.angle_gamma   90.00
#
_symmetry.space_group_name_H-M   'P 1'
#
loop_
_entity.id
_entity.type
_entity.pdbx_description
1 polymer ?
#
loop_
_entity_poly.entity_id
_entity_poly.type
_entity_poly.pdbx_seq_one_letter_code
_entity_poly.pdbx_strand_id
1 'polypeptide(L)'
;MAEEPKFNGNFLTKQIRELWQVCSITFQNNHPQLDQALRWEVCDCYTDLIRRTLTPDKLGKLDYKQAKELSSKLINECNVKLNKQPVMT
;
A
#
# COMPACT_ATOMS: atom_id res chain seq x y z
N MET A 1 -23.59 -15.40 12.46
CA MET A 1 -23.24 -14.33 11.50
C MET A 1 -21.93 -14.76 10.85
N ALA A 2 -21.89 -14.93 9.53
CA ALA A 2 -20.63 -15.25 8.85
C ALA A 2 -19.73 -14.01 8.90
N GLU A 3 -18.49 -14.18 9.34
CA GLU A 3 -17.48 -13.11 9.32
C GLU A 3 -17.16 -12.81 7.85
N GLU A 4 -17.33 -11.56 7.42
CA GLU A 4 -16.94 -11.17 6.06
C GLU A 4 -15.43 -11.40 5.89
N PRO A 5 -14.98 -11.99 4.77
CA PRO A 5 -13.56 -12.25 4.58
C PRO A 5 -12.78 -10.94 4.65
N LYS A 6 -11.79 -10.87 5.56
CA LYS A 6 -10.96 -9.68 5.81
C LYS A 6 -10.25 -9.14 4.57
N PHE A 7 -10.13 -9.91 3.49
CA PHE A 7 -9.52 -9.53 2.23
C PHE A 7 -10.37 -10.01 1.05
N ASN A 8 -10.40 -9.24 -0.05
CA ASN A 8 -11.31 -9.39 -1.19
C ASN A 8 -11.09 -10.63 -2.09
N GLY A 9 -10.37 -11.65 -1.60
CA GLY A 9 -10.17 -12.93 -2.29
C GLY A 9 -8.80 -13.08 -2.98
N ASN A 10 -8.00 -13.98 -2.41
CA ASN A 10 -6.92 -14.79 -2.99
C ASN A 10 -5.83 -14.11 -3.84
N PHE A 11 -5.24 -13.01 -3.36
CA PHE A 11 -3.86 -12.71 -3.79
C PHE A 11 -2.95 -13.91 -3.47
N LEU A 12 -2.24 -14.42 -4.47
CA LEU A 12 -1.20 -15.42 -4.25
C LEU A 12 -0.10 -14.80 -3.38
N THR A 13 0.55 -15.60 -2.55
CA THR A 13 1.69 -15.18 -1.71
C THR A 13 2.74 -14.41 -2.52
N LYS A 14 3.00 -14.85 -3.76
CA LYS A 14 3.91 -14.16 -4.68
C LYS A 14 3.44 -12.73 -5.02
N GLN A 15 2.16 -12.55 -5.35
CA GLN A 15 1.60 -11.25 -5.70
C GLN A 15 1.61 -10.29 -4.49
N ILE A 16 1.39 -10.80 -3.28
CA ILE A 16 1.50 -10.01 -2.04
C ILE A 16 2.93 -9.49 -1.88
N ARG A 17 3.93 -10.37 -2.07
CA ARG A 17 5.35 -9.99 -1.99
C ARG A 17 5.73 -8.98 -3.06
N GLU A 18 5.23 -9.15 -4.28
CA GLU A 18 5.47 -8.21 -5.38
C GLU A 18 4.90 -6.82 -5.08
N LEU A 19 3.67 -6.73 -4.56
CA LEU A 19 3.07 -5.45 -4.15
C LEU A 19 3.90 -4.76 -3.08
N TRP A 20 4.29 -5.50 -2.04
CA TRP A 20 5.11 -4.98 -0.96
C TRP A 20 6.49 -4.54 -1.48
N GLN A 21 7.12 -5.33 -2.33
CA GLN A 21 8.43 -5.03 -2.89
C GLN A 21 8.40 -3.77 -3.77
N VAL A 22 7.38 -3.62 -4.62
CA VAL A 22 7.18 -2.41 -5.43
C VAL A 22 7.05 -1.20 -4.52
N CYS A 23 6.21 -1.27 -3.49
CA CYS A 23 6.10 -0.18 -2.51
C CYS A 23 7.44 0.15 -1.86
N SER A 24 8.15 -0.86 -1.33
CA SER A 24 9.40 -0.67 -0.61
C SER A 24 10.50 -0.06 -1.48
N ILE A 25 10.64 -0.53 -2.72
CA ILE A 25 11.63 0.01 -3.68
C ILE A 25 11.27 1.43 -4.06
N THR A 26 9.99 1.71 -4.35
CA THR A 26 9.54 3.07 -4.71
C THR A 26 9.81 4.06 -3.58
N PHE A 27 9.49 3.71 -2.33
CA PHE A 27 9.79 4.58 -1.19
C PHE A 27 11.29 4.71 -0.93
N GLN A 28 12.09 3.65 -1.08
CA GLN A 28 13.55 3.73 -0.93
C GLN A 28 14.18 4.67 -1.96
N ASN A 29 13.68 4.67 -3.19
CA ASN A 29 14.21 5.51 -4.27
C ASN A 29 13.75 6.97 -4.15
N ASN A 30 12.48 7.19 -3.80
CA ASN A 30 11.89 8.54 -3.75
C ASN A 30 12.09 9.24 -2.40
N HIS A 31 12.27 8.46 -1.33
CA HIS A 31 12.43 8.94 0.05
C HIS A 31 13.56 8.16 0.76
N PRO A 32 14.81 8.25 0.27
CA PRO A 32 15.93 7.47 0.82
C PRO A 32 16.21 7.76 2.30
N GLN A 33 15.86 8.96 2.77
CA GLN A 33 15.98 9.41 4.16
C GLN A 33 14.87 8.90 5.09
N LEU A 34 13.82 8.29 4.54
CA LEU A 34 12.73 7.74 5.35
C LEU A 34 13.26 6.54 6.14
N ASP A 35 13.03 6.58 7.45
CA ASP A 35 13.35 5.48 8.36
C ASP A 35 12.80 4.14 7.84
N GLN A 36 13.62 3.11 7.95
CA GLN A 36 13.31 1.80 7.38
C GLN A 36 12.07 1.18 8.04
N ALA A 37 11.91 1.30 9.36
CA ALA A 37 10.74 0.75 10.05
C ALA A 37 9.47 1.49 9.62
N LEU A 38 9.52 2.82 9.52
CA LEU A 38 8.38 3.59 9.06
C LEU A 38 8.00 3.28 7.60
N ARG A 39 8.99 3.04 6.73
CA ARG A 39 8.74 2.59 5.36
C ARG A 39 8.03 1.24 5.33
N TRP A 40 8.48 0.29 6.12
CA TRP A 40 7.86 -1.04 6.21
C TRP A 40 6.41 -0.94 6.67
N GLU A 41 6.13 -0.16 7.72
CA GLU A 41 4.76 0.07 8.20
C GLU A 41 3.84 0.63 7.11
N VAL A 42 4.32 1.61 6.33
CA VAL A 42 3.55 2.18 5.21
C VAL A 42 3.29 1.13 4.13
N CYS A 43 4.29 0.34 3.76
CA CYS A 43 4.14 -0.67 2.73
C CYS A 43 3.28 -1.87 3.14
N ASP A 44 3.29 -2.23 4.41
CA ASP A 44 2.33 -3.18 4.98
C ASP A 44 0.91 -2.64 4.86
N CYS A 45 0.69 -1.37 5.24
CA CYS A 45 -0.62 -0.72 5.11
C CYS A 45 -1.10 -0.63 3.67
N TYR A 46 -0.23 -0.22 2.73
CA TYR A 46 -0.58 -0.14 1.31
C TYR A 46 -1.00 -1.51 0.77
N THR A 47 -0.22 -2.54 1.07
CA THR A 47 -0.48 -3.92 0.63
C THR A 47 -1.81 -4.42 1.18
N ASP A 48 -2.08 -4.19 2.47
CA ASP A 48 -3.33 -4.57 3.11
C ASP A 48 -4.54 -3.83 2.53
N LEU A 49 -4.43 -2.52 2.31
CA LEU A 49 -5.51 -1.72 1.76
C LEU A 49 -5.86 -2.16 0.32
N ILE A 50 -4.85 -2.44 -0.51
CA ILE A 50 -5.07 -2.99 -1.86
C ILE A 50 -5.79 -4.34 -1.76
N ARG A 51 -5.32 -5.26 -0.90
CA ARG A 51 -5.92 -6.59 -0.74
C ARG A 51 -7.33 -6.58 -0.17
N ARG A 52 -7.68 -5.56 0.62
CA ARG A 52 -9.05 -5.35 1.14
C ARG A 52 -9.99 -4.79 0.10
N THR A 53 -9.48 -4.00 -0.84
CA THR A 53 -10.33 -3.18 -1.72
C THR A 53 -10.41 -3.70 -3.15
N LEU A 54 -9.40 -4.43 -3.62
CA LEU A 54 -9.30 -4.89 -5.00
C LEU A 54 -9.02 -6.39 -5.07
N THR A 55 -9.36 -6.98 -6.22
CA THR A 55 -8.90 -8.32 -6.61
C THR A 55 -7.65 -8.20 -7.49
N PRO A 56 -6.83 -9.26 -7.64
CA PRO A 56 -5.68 -9.23 -8.53
C PRO A 56 -6.06 -8.87 -9.99
N ASP A 57 -7.19 -9.39 -10.49
CA ASP A 57 -7.68 -9.09 -11.83
C ASP A 57 -8.06 -7.61 -11.98
N LYS A 58 -8.75 -7.05 -11.00
CA LYS A 58 -9.15 -5.63 -11.03
C LYS A 58 -7.94 -4.72 -10.92
N LEU A 59 -6.96 -5.07 -10.10
CA LEU A 59 -5.71 -4.31 -9.94
C LEU A 59 -4.93 -4.24 -11.27
N GLY A 60 -4.86 -5.34 -12.02
CA GLY A 60 -4.19 -5.38 -13.33
C GLY A 60 -4.93 -4.63 -14.45
N LYS A 61 -6.17 -4.19 -14.23
CA LYS A 61 -7.03 -3.54 -15.22
C LYS A 61 -7.45 -2.12 -14.82
N LEU A 62 -6.74 -1.50 -13.87
CA LEU A 62 -7.02 -0.12 -13.48
C LEU A 62 -6.70 0.82 -14.66
N ASP A 63 -7.66 1.66 -15.01
CA ASP A 63 -7.39 2.80 -15.88
C ASP A 63 -6.62 3.91 -15.12
N TYR A 64 -6.16 4.92 -15.84
CA TYR A 64 -5.40 6.03 -15.24
C TYR A 64 -6.14 6.74 -14.11
N LYS A 65 -7.46 6.94 -14.26
CA LYS A 65 -8.28 7.62 -13.25
C LYS A 65 -8.39 6.76 -12.00
N GLN A 66 -8.68 5.47 -12.16
CA GLN A 66 -8.76 4.50 -11.06
C GLN A 66 -7.42 4.33 -10.35
N ALA A 67 -6.31 4.29 -11.08
CA ALA A 67 -4.97 4.23 -10.51
C ALA A 67 -4.63 5.49 -9.68
N LYS A 68 -5.04 6.67 -10.16
CA LYS A 68 -4.88 7.94 -9.43
C LYS A 68 -5.75 7.97 -8.17
N GLU A 69 -6.99 7.51 -8.25
CA GLU A 69 -7.89 7.40 -7.09
C GLU A 69 -7.34 6.43 -6.04
N LEU A 70 -6.86 5.25 -6.46
CA LEU A 70 -6.18 4.30 -5.57
C LEU A 70 -4.96 4.94 -4.90
N SER A 71 -4.12 5.65 -5.66
CA SER A 71 -2.93 6.31 -5.12
C SER A 71 -3.29 7.34 -4.04
N SER A 72 -4.28 8.19 -4.29
CA SER A 72 -4.79 9.15 -3.30
C SER A 72 -5.33 8.45 -2.05
N LYS A 73 -6.07 7.35 -2.22
CA LYS A 73 -6.61 6.57 -1.10
C LYS A 73 -5.50 5.99 -0.24
N LEU A 74 -4.49 5.38 -0.86
CA LEU A 74 -3.33 4.83 -0.16
C LEU A 74 -2.59 5.90 0.65
N ILE A 75 -2.32 7.06 0.04
CA ILE A 75 -1.65 8.17 0.72
C ILE A 75 -2.48 8.65 1.93
N ASN A 76 -3.78 8.90 1.72
CA ASN A 76 -4.63 9.46 2.76
C ASN A 76 -4.81 8.53 3.96
N GLU A 77 -4.89 7.22 3.74
CA GLU A 77 -5.11 6.25 4.82
C GLU A 77 -3.81 5.79 5.49
N CYS A 78 -2.74 5.58 4.72
CA CYS A 78 -1.54 4.92 5.22
C CYS A 78 -0.38 5.87 5.56
N ASN A 79 -0.31 7.07 4.97
CA ASN A 79 0.79 8.00 5.22
C ASN A 79 0.54 8.93 6.42
N VAL A 80 -0.53 8.71 7.19
CA VAL A 80 -0.87 9.52 8.37
C VAL A 80 0.28 9.57 9.38
N LYS A 81 1.08 8.49 9.49
CA LYS A 81 2.27 8.44 10.35
C LYS A 81 3.49 9.15 9.76
N LEU A 82 3.60 9.27 8.43
CA LEU A 82 4.66 10.05 7.79
C LEU A 82 4.54 11.53 8.14
N ASN A 83 3.31 12.04 8.17
CA ASN A 83 3.00 13.43 8.50
C ASN A 83 3.19 13.77 9.99
N LYS A 84 3.56 12.80 10.84
CA LYS A 84 3.81 12.98 12.27
C LYS A 84 5.30 12.89 12.64
N GLN A 85 6.20 12.71 11.66
CA GLN A 85 7.62 12.86 11.98
C GLN A 85 7.89 14.33 12.36
N PRO A 86 8.47 14.61 13.55
CA PRO A 86 9.00 15.93 13.80
C PRO A 86 10.07 16.19 12.75
N VAL A 87 10.01 17.37 12.13
CA VAL A 87 11.15 17.92 11.39
C VAL A 87 12.31 17.92 12.37
N MET A 88 13.25 16.99 12.23
CA MET A 88 14.52 17.06 12.95
C MET A 88 15.34 18.15 12.26
N THR A 89 15.14 19.39 12.74
CA THR A 89 16.09 20.50 12.59
C THR A 89 17.38 20.20 13.32
#